data_AF-A0A3A0A1F8-F1
#
_entry.id   AF-A0A3A0A1F8-F1
#
_cell.length_a   1.000
_cell.length_b   1.000
_cell.length_c   1.000
_cell.angle_alpha   90.00
_cell.angle_beta   90.00
_cell.angle_gamma   90.00
#
_symmetry.space_group_name_H-M   'P 1'
#
loop_
_entity.id
_entity.type
_entity.pdbx_description
1 polymer ?
#
loop_
_entity_poly.entity_id
_entity_poly.type
_entity_poly.pdbx_seq_one_letter_code
_entity_poly.pdbx_strand_id
1 'polypeptide(L)'
;MFRVALPITMPSDRAALEVALRGCAQPQPAARMVFIRDTLTLDHLYVSPNLRRAVEEHPRLSIQEEVPLEFTADGVMRLPWALA
;
A
#
# COMPACT_ATOMS: atom_id res chain seq x y z
N MET A 1 -2.14 -19.56 11.15
CA MET A 1 -2.88 -18.33 10.78
C MET A 1 -3.09 -18.36 9.28
N PHE A 2 -4.32 -18.60 8.83
CA PHE A 2 -4.61 -18.68 7.39
C PHE A 2 -4.52 -17.28 6.79
N ARG A 3 -3.72 -17.12 5.73
CA ARG A 3 -3.68 -15.90 4.93
C ARG A 3 -4.84 -15.96 3.95
N VAL A 4 -5.94 -15.30 4.29
CA VAL A 4 -7.07 -15.10 3.38
C VAL A 4 -6.83 -13.79 2.63
N ALA A 5 -6.81 -13.86 1.30
CA ALA A 5 -6.82 -12.68 0.44
C ALA A 5 -8.20 -12.59 -0.21
N LEU A 6 -8.93 -11.52 0.08
CA LEU A 6 -10.23 -11.25 -0.53
C LEU A 6 -10.07 -10.05 -1.48
N PRO A 7 -10.32 -10.24 -2.79
CA PRO A 7 -10.52 -9.12 -3.69
C PRO A 7 -11.70 -8.28 -3.18
N ILE A 8 -11.53 -6.96 -3.19
CA ILE A 8 -12.55 -6.04 -2.72
C ILE A 8 -12.65 -4.85 -3.69
N THR A 9 -13.88 -4.45 -3.98
CA THR A 9 -14.19 -3.23 -4.73
C THR A 9 -15.05 -2.35 -3.85
N MET A 10 -14.63 -1.11 -3.63
CA MET A 10 -15.35 -0.11 -2.85
C MET A 10 -15.65 1.12 -3.71
N PRO A 11 -16.55 2.03 -3.28
CA PRO A 11 -16.86 3.26 -4.03
C PRO A 11 -15.68 4.20 -4.26
N SER A 12 -14.63 4.11 -3.45
CA SER A 12 -13.39 4.87 -3.60
C SER A 12 -12.17 4.10 -3.09
N ASP A 13 -10.98 4.47 -3.54
CA ASP A 13 -9.72 3.86 -3.10
C ASP A 13 -9.49 4.05 -1.60
N ARG A 14 -9.86 5.22 -1.07
CA ARG A 14 -9.83 5.49 0.37
C ARG A 14 -10.70 4.48 1.13
N ALA A 15 -11.92 4.24 0.68
CA ALA A 15 -12.81 3.27 1.32
C ALA A 15 -12.27 1.83 1.23
N ALA A 16 -11.66 1.46 0.10
CA ALA A 16 -11.00 0.16 -0.06
C ALA A 16 -9.89 -0.04 0.98
N LEU A 17 -9.04 0.97 1.17
CA LEU A 17 -7.96 0.92 2.16
C LEU A 17 -8.45 0.90 3.60
N GLU A 18 -9.45 1.72 3.94
CA GLU A 18 -10.02 1.73 5.28
C GLU A 18 -10.62 0.36 5.67
N VAL A 19 -11.36 -0.27 4.75
CA VAL A 19 -11.92 -1.60 4.97
C VAL A 19 -10.81 -2.65 5.08
N ALA A 20 -9.80 -2.60 4.20
CA ALA A 20 -8.66 -3.52 4.26
C ALA A 20 -7.90 -3.41 5.59
N LEU A 21 -7.67 -2.19 6.08
CA LEU A 21 -6.99 -1.96 7.36
C LEU A 21 -7.79 -2.43 8.56
N ARG A 22 -9.12 -2.23 8.56
CA ARG A 22 -10.02 -2.78 9.60
C ARG A 22 -10.01 -4.31 9.59
N GLY A 23 -9.93 -4.93 8.41
CA GLY A 23 -9.88 -6.39 8.24
C GLY A 23 -8.51 -7.03 8.52
N CYS A 24 -7.42 -6.24 8.60
CA CYS A 24 -6.05 -6.73 8.75
C CYS A 24 -5.76 -7.38 10.13
N ALA A 25 -6.66 -7.21 11.11
CA ALA A 25 -6.51 -7.74 12.47
C ALA A 25 -5.18 -7.36 13.13
N GLN A 26 -4.71 -6.13 12.87
CA GLN A 26 -3.53 -5.51 13.47
C GLN A 26 -3.86 -4.08 13.92
N PRO A 27 -3.17 -3.55 14.94
CA PRO A 27 -3.26 -2.13 15.26
C PRO A 27 -2.90 -1.28 14.03
N GLN A 28 -3.72 -0.28 13.72
CA GLN A 28 -3.51 0.57 12.53
C GLN A 28 -2.09 1.16 12.44
N PRO A 29 -1.46 1.64 13.54
CA PRO A 29 -0.09 2.16 13.49
C PRO A 29 0.95 1.10 13.12
N ALA A 30 0.66 -0.19 13.30
CA ALA A 30 1.55 -1.30 12.99
C ALA A 30 1.28 -1.93 11.61
N ALA A 31 0.27 -1.45 10.88
CA ALA A 31 -0.11 -2.01 9.59
C ALA A 31 1.02 -1.87 8.57
N ARG A 32 1.31 -2.97 7.87
CA ARG A 32 2.30 -3.03 6.80
C ARG A 32 1.57 -3.13 5.47
N MET A 33 1.81 -2.18 4.59
CA MET A 33 1.13 -2.07 3.30
C MET A 33 2.15 -2.05 2.18
N VAL A 34 1.78 -2.66 1.06
CA VAL A 34 2.54 -2.60 -0.19
C VAL A 34 1.56 -2.27 -1.31
N PHE A 35 1.94 -1.30 -2.13
CA PHE A 35 1.23 -0.90 -3.34
C PHE A 35 2.06 -1.38 -4.54
N ILE A 36 1.44 -2.22 -5.38
CA ILE A 36 1.99 -2.67 -6.66
C ILE A 36 1.06 -2.23 -7.79
N ARG A 37 1.62 -1.85 -8.94
CA ARG A 37 0.82 -1.42 -10.10
C ARG A 37 0.09 -2.61 -10.69
N ASP A 38 0.86 -3.67 -10.90
CA ASP A 38 0.42 -4.95 -11.40
C ASP A 38 1.46 -6.01 -11.02
N THR A 39 1.18 -7.27 -11.37
CA THR A 39 2.04 -8.41 -11.05
C THR A 39 3.15 -8.64 -12.08
N LEU A 40 3.20 -7.88 -13.17
CA LEU A 40 4.25 -7.93 -14.19
C LEU A 40 5.37 -6.93 -13.90
N THR A 41 5.08 -5.79 -13.26
CA THR A 41 6.06 -4.74 -12.91
C THR A 41 6.29 -4.68 -11.39
N LEU A 42 7.04 -5.66 -10.86
CA LEU A 42 7.36 -5.77 -9.42
C LEU A 42 8.71 -5.14 -9.02
N ASP A 43 9.41 -4.55 -9.98
CA ASP A 43 10.64 -3.78 -9.79
C ASP A 43 10.38 -2.43 -9.12
N HIS A 44 9.18 -1.87 -9.29
CA HIS A 44 8.73 -0.63 -8.65
C HIS A 44 7.50 -0.87 -7.79
N LEU A 45 7.65 -0.62 -6.50
CA LEU A 45 6.59 -0.78 -5.50
C LEU A 45 6.72 0.29 -4.42
N TYR A 46 5.60 0.65 -3.81
CA TYR A 46 5.58 1.55 -2.67
C TYR A 46 5.27 0.74 -1.42
N VAL A 47 5.95 1.05 -0.31
CA VAL A 47 5.74 0.39 0.97
C VAL A 47 5.37 1.39 2.04
N SER A 48 4.61 0.95 3.05
CA SER A 48 4.39 1.78 4.23
C SER A 48 5.67 1.95 5.06
N PRO A 49 5.78 3.04 5.86
CA PRO A 49 6.97 3.28 6.70
C PRO A 49 7.32 2.11 7.63
N ASN A 50 6.32 1.33 8.06
CA ASN A 50 6.51 0.14 8.90
C ASN A 50 7.32 -0.99 8.23
N LEU A 51 7.58 -0.90 6.92
CA LEU A 51 8.44 -1.81 6.17
C LEU A 51 9.83 -1.24 5.89
N ARG A 52 10.14 0.01 6.27
CA ARG A 52 11.42 0.68 5.96
C ARG A 52 12.64 -0.17 6.33
N ARG A 53 12.69 -0.66 7.57
CA ARG A 53 13.80 -1.51 8.04
C ARG A 53 13.98 -2.76 7.17
N ALA A 54 12.88 -3.43 6.80
CA ALA A 54 12.94 -4.63 5.97
C ALA A 54 13.40 -4.33 4.54
N VAL A 55 13.11 -3.12 4.01
CA VAL A 55 13.61 -2.66 2.72
C VAL A 55 15.11 -2.37 2.78
N GLU A 56 15.57 -1.66 3.82
CA GLU A 56 16.99 -1.32 4.02
C GLU A 56 17.87 -2.57 4.21
N GLU A 57 17.36 -3.60 4.89
CA GLU A 57 18.09 -4.85 5.12
C GLU A 57 18.13 -5.76 3.87
N HIS A 58 17.32 -5.50 2.83
CA HIS A 58 17.20 -6.40 1.69
C HIS A 58 18.15 -6.04 0.54
N PRO A 59 19.04 -6.94 0.09
CA PRO A 59 20.15 -6.60 -0.82
C PRO A 59 19.72 -6.24 -2.25
N ARG A 60 18.47 -6.51 -2.62
CA ARG A 60 17.90 -6.19 -3.95
C ARG A 60 16.93 -5.01 -3.94
N LEU A 61 16.74 -4.37 -2.79
CA LEU A 61 15.85 -3.22 -2.69
C LEU A 61 16.67 -1.97 -2.40
N SER A 62 16.18 -0.85 -2.90
CA SER A 62 16.76 0.47 -2.71
C SER A 62 15.63 1.47 -2.62
N ILE A 63 15.68 2.38 -1.64
CA ILE A 63 14.70 3.44 -1.49
C ILE A 63 15.06 4.54 -2.50
N GLN A 64 14.16 4.79 -3.45
CA GLN A 64 14.35 5.81 -4.49
C GLN A 64 13.76 7.17 -4.06
N GLU A 65 12.57 7.14 -3.46
CA GLU A 65 11.84 8.33 -3.03
C GLU A 65 10.93 8.03 -1.84
N GLU A 66 10.49 9.09 -1.16
CA GLU A 66 9.39 9.05 -0.21
C GLU A 66 8.28 9.98 -0.70
N VAL A 67 7.08 9.44 -0.81
CA VAL A 67 5.89 10.18 -1.26
C VAL A 67 4.78 10.05 -0.23
N PRO A 68 4.00 11.12 0.04
CA PRO A 68 2.83 11.03 0.90
C PRO A 68 1.74 10.20 0.22
N LEU A 69 0.93 9.50 1.03
CA LEU A 69 -0.31 8.89 0.57
C LEU A 69 -1.36 9.99 0.45
N GLU A 70 -1.83 10.24 -0.77
CA GLU A 70 -2.76 11.32 -1.06
C GLU A 70 -4.01 10.83 -1.79
N PHE A 71 -5.14 11.46 -1.47
CA PHE A 71 -6.42 11.22 -2.12
C PHE A 71 -7.03 12.55 -2.57
N THR A 72 -7.83 12.49 -3.63
CA THR A 72 -8.73 13.60 -4.00
C THR A 72 -9.82 13.78 -2.95
N ALA A 73 -10.60 14.86 -3.08
CA ALA A 73 -11.77 15.12 -2.23
C ALA A 73 -12.80 13.96 -2.30
N ASP A 74 -12.94 13.34 -3.47
CA ASP A 74 -13.83 12.20 -3.71
C ASP A 74 -13.24 10.84 -3.27
N GLY A 75 -12.02 10.84 -2.72
CA GLY A 75 -11.38 9.65 -2.17
C GLY A 75 -10.65 8.77 -3.19
N VAL A 76 -10.41 9.27 -4.41
CA VAL A 76 -9.56 8.62 -5.43
C VAL A 76 -8.10 8.78 -5.04
N MET A 77 -7.30 7.72 -5.14
CA MET A 77 -5.88 7.74 -4.79
C MET A 77 -5.07 8.49 -5.84
N ARG A 78 -4.44 9.60 -5.43
CA ARG A 78 -3.58 10.42 -6.29
C ARG A 78 -2.14 9.95 -6.25
N LEU A 79 -1.63 9.64 -5.05
CA LEU A 79 -0.31 9.07 -4.84
C LEU A 79 -0.46 7.74 -4.11
N PRO A 80 0.35 6.72 -4.43
CA PRO A 80 1.53 6.80 -5.29
C PRO A 80 1.25 6.68 -6.79
N TRP A 81 -0.01 6.50 -7.20
CA TRP A 81 -0.28 6.03 -8.54
C TRP A 81 -0.23 7.06 -9.65
N ALA A 82 -0.44 8.35 -9.34
CA ALA A 82 -0.50 9.47 -10.28
C ALA A 82 -0.86 9.00 -11.70
N LEU A 83 -1.98 8.27 -11.81
CA LEU A 83 -2.45 7.75 -13.08
C LEU A 83 -3.13 8.92 -13.77
N ALA A 84 -2.29 9.74 -14.41
CA ALA A 84 -2.74 10.72 -15.39
C ALA A 84 -3.35 10.01 -16.60
#